data_AF-A0A0P1ERE5-F1
#
_entry.id   AF-A0A0P1ERE5-F1
#
_cell.length_a   1.000
_cell.length_b   1.000
_cell.length_c   1.000
_cell.angle_alpha   90.00
_cell.angle_beta   90.00
_cell.angle_gamma   90.00
#
_symmetry.space_group_name_H-M   'P 1'
#
loop_
_entity.id
_entity.type
_entity.pdbx_description
1 polymer ?
#
loop_
_entity_poly.entity_id
_entity_poly.type
_entity_poly.pdbx_seq_one_letter_code
_entity_poly.pdbx_strand_id
1 'polypeptide(L)'
;MGKLGVWMMSAMAAWAGGAEAQMVIDSGMQSGTYGEPLEDVALLQGCVFEQEVPSCELASNGFTYWVSWDDPTPGYILEAMGALYVSAPLWIRADIVSMGDMSAEIAVHALRHDAALDPFAEIRANLQGSWVFDADPAYTSRVWGDRVTEEINGDFSAEYSMQIAESCEASQGQGPVLIAHMDPWSTPPCMILEAVTPQKLILQMAGGDGTLFKYRRP
;
A
#
# COMPACT_ATOMS: atom_id res chain seq x y z
N MET A 1 19.12 39.95 -56.43
CA MET A 1 18.09 40.19 -55.39
C MET A 1 17.39 38.88 -55.12
N GLY A 2 17.84 38.17 -54.06
CA GLY A 2 17.32 36.86 -53.68
C GLY A 2 16.15 36.95 -52.72
N LYS A 3 15.27 35.94 -52.75
CA LYS A 3 14.32 35.65 -51.68
C LYS A 3 14.55 34.20 -51.24
N LEU A 4 15.22 34.04 -50.10
CA LEU A 4 15.11 32.87 -49.23
C LEU A 4 13.79 32.95 -48.45
N GLY A 5 13.21 31.80 -48.12
CA GLY A 5 12.10 31.71 -47.16
C GLY A 5 11.42 30.34 -47.17
N VAL A 6 12.09 29.34 -46.59
CA VAL A 6 11.66 28.64 -45.37
C VAL A 6 10.71 27.47 -45.66
N TRP A 7 11.29 26.28 -45.70
CA TRP A 7 10.57 25.01 -45.59
C TRP A 7 10.27 24.74 -44.12
N MET A 8 8.99 24.69 -43.77
CA MET A 8 8.52 24.31 -42.44
C MET A 8 8.54 22.78 -42.36
N MET A 9 9.59 22.21 -41.78
CA MET A 9 9.58 20.82 -41.35
C MET A 9 8.86 20.74 -40.00
N SER A 10 7.62 20.24 -40.01
CA SER A 10 6.93 19.84 -38.79
C SER A 10 7.63 18.61 -38.21
N ALA A 11 8.32 18.79 -37.08
CA ALA A 11 8.79 17.70 -36.25
C ALA A 11 7.58 17.10 -35.52
N MET A 12 7.19 15.88 -35.91
CA MET A 12 6.31 15.05 -35.09
C MET A 12 7.13 14.55 -33.89
N ALA A 13 6.91 15.12 -32.72
CA ALA A 13 7.39 14.57 -31.47
C ALA A 13 6.57 13.31 -31.16
N ALA A 14 7.18 12.14 -31.35
CA ALA A 14 6.65 10.89 -30.84
C ALA A 14 6.81 10.90 -29.31
N TRP A 15 5.68 10.94 -28.60
CA TRP A 15 5.64 10.71 -27.17
C TRP A 15 5.82 9.22 -26.95
N ALA A 16 7.02 8.80 -26.58
CA ALA A 16 7.24 7.48 -25.98
C ALA A 16 6.63 7.53 -24.58
N GLY A 17 5.36 7.15 -24.46
CA GLY A 17 4.80 6.76 -23.17
C GLY A 17 5.59 5.56 -22.67
N GLY A 18 6.32 5.73 -21.57
CA GLY A 18 6.99 4.62 -20.91
C GLY A 18 5.93 3.64 -20.43
N ALA A 19 5.81 2.51 -21.12
CA ALA A 19 5.17 1.34 -20.54
C ALA A 19 6.11 0.86 -19.44
N GLU A 20 5.76 1.12 -18.17
CA GLU A 20 6.43 0.48 -17.05
C GLU A 20 6.32 -1.04 -17.23
N ALA A 21 7.41 -1.75 -16.92
CA ALA A 21 7.48 -3.18 -17.13
C ALA A 21 6.46 -3.88 -16.21
N GLN A 22 5.37 -4.37 -16.81
CA GLN A 22 4.36 -5.16 -16.11
C GLN A 22 4.90 -6.58 -15.92
N MET A 23 5.02 -7.01 -14.66
CA MET A 23 5.28 -8.42 -14.35
C MET A 23 3.93 -9.13 -14.26
N VAL A 24 3.75 -10.22 -15.01
CA VAL A 24 2.56 -11.07 -14.94
C VAL A 24 3.02 -12.52 -14.79
N ILE A 25 2.46 -13.22 -13.81
CA ILE A 25 2.74 -14.63 -13.54
C ILE A 25 1.41 -15.34 -13.32
N ASP A 26 1.22 -16.49 -13.97
CA ASP A 26 0.05 -17.34 -13.81
C ASP A 26 0.51 -18.79 -13.80
N SER A 27 0.16 -19.53 -12.75
CA SER A 27 0.51 -20.94 -12.60
C SER A 27 -0.38 -21.89 -13.41
N GLY A 28 -1.47 -21.38 -13.98
CA GLY A 28 -2.51 -22.17 -14.65
C GLY A 28 -3.43 -22.93 -13.69
N MET A 29 -3.24 -22.78 -12.38
CA MET A 29 -4.08 -23.38 -11.35
C MET A 29 -5.47 -22.72 -11.32
N GLN A 30 -6.49 -23.55 -11.12
CA GLN A 30 -7.88 -23.10 -11.05
C GLN A 30 -8.18 -22.53 -9.66
N SER A 31 -8.85 -21.38 -9.61
CA SER A 31 -9.31 -20.80 -8.35
C SER A 31 -10.37 -21.69 -7.69
N GLY A 32 -10.32 -21.79 -6.37
CA GLY A 32 -11.15 -22.64 -5.53
C GLY A 32 -10.60 -24.06 -5.35
N THR A 33 -9.36 -24.33 -5.79
CA THR A 33 -8.75 -25.66 -5.64
C THR A 33 -8.39 -25.93 -4.18
N TYR A 34 -7.93 -24.91 -3.46
CA TYR A 34 -7.42 -25.05 -2.09
C TYR A 34 -8.27 -24.34 -1.04
N GLY A 35 -9.27 -23.56 -1.44
CA GLY A 35 -10.05 -22.75 -0.52
C GLY A 35 -11.11 -21.89 -1.20
N GLU A 36 -11.50 -20.79 -0.57
CA GLU A 36 -12.44 -19.82 -1.16
C GLU A 36 -11.71 -18.95 -2.19
N PRO A 37 -12.20 -18.84 -3.45
CA PRO A 37 -11.59 -17.98 -4.45
C PRO A 37 -11.53 -16.51 -4.02
N LEU A 38 -10.37 -15.89 -4.22
CA LEU A 38 -10.10 -14.48 -3.98
C LEU A 38 -9.48 -13.86 -5.22
N GLU A 39 -9.97 -12.66 -5.58
CA GLU A 39 -9.32 -11.78 -6.54
C GLU A 39 -9.28 -10.38 -5.92
N ASP A 40 -8.09 -9.79 -5.80
CA ASP A 40 -7.91 -8.53 -5.07
C ASP A 40 -6.70 -7.74 -5.57
N VAL A 41 -6.62 -6.47 -5.15
CA VAL A 41 -5.44 -5.61 -5.28
C VAL A 41 -4.85 -5.39 -3.89
N ALA A 42 -3.64 -5.88 -3.68
CA ALA A 42 -2.92 -5.77 -2.43
C ALA A 42 -1.56 -5.08 -2.60
N LEU A 43 -0.99 -4.62 -1.51
CA LEU A 43 0.34 -4.04 -1.45
C LEU A 43 1.30 -5.02 -0.78
N LEU A 44 2.46 -5.25 -1.39
CA LEU A 44 3.49 -6.08 -0.76
C LEU A 44 4.11 -5.36 0.44
N GLN A 45 4.01 -5.92 1.64
CA GLN A 45 4.64 -5.38 2.83
C GLN A 45 6.08 -5.88 3.00
N GLY A 46 6.35 -7.12 2.57
CA GLY A 46 7.68 -7.70 2.51
C GLY A 46 7.64 -9.22 2.42
N CYS A 47 8.81 -9.83 2.23
CA CYS A 47 8.98 -11.28 2.26
C CYS A 47 10.13 -11.66 3.19
N VAL A 48 10.01 -12.80 3.87
CA VAL A 48 11.06 -13.37 4.71
C VAL A 48 11.38 -14.78 4.24
N PHE A 49 12.63 -15.03 3.87
CA PHE A 49 13.07 -16.30 3.28
C PHE A 49 13.92 -17.16 4.22
N GLU A 50 14.42 -16.57 5.31
CA GLU A 50 15.32 -17.22 6.27
C GLU A 50 14.58 -17.96 7.40
N GLN A 51 13.25 -18.08 7.31
CA GLN A 51 12.42 -18.80 8.27
C GLN A 51 12.20 -20.26 7.88
N GLU A 52 11.69 -21.08 8.80
CA GLU A 52 11.34 -22.48 8.52
C GLU A 52 10.35 -22.60 7.36
N VAL A 53 9.39 -21.67 7.29
CA VAL A 53 8.46 -21.52 6.16
C VAL A 53 8.62 -20.11 5.59
N PRO A 54 9.26 -19.94 4.41
CA PRO A 54 9.33 -18.66 3.74
C PRO A 54 7.92 -18.11 3.44
N SER A 55 7.74 -16.80 3.62
CA SER A 55 6.44 -16.16 3.42
C SER A 55 6.56 -14.71 2.95
N CYS A 56 5.52 -14.23 2.27
CA CYS A 56 5.31 -12.82 1.97
C CYS A 56 4.06 -12.29 2.67
N GLU A 57 4.14 -11.07 3.17
CA GLU A 57 3.03 -10.32 3.77
C GLU A 57 2.48 -9.34 2.72
N LEU A 58 1.17 -9.39 2.49
CA LEU A 58 0.45 -8.41 1.67
C LEU A 58 -0.58 -7.68 2.53
N ALA A 59 -0.87 -6.43 2.19
CA ALA A 59 -1.89 -5.64 2.86
C ALA A 59 -2.96 -5.18 1.85
N SER A 60 -4.23 -5.39 2.19
CA SER A 60 -5.38 -4.92 1.40
C SER A 60 -6.50 -4.49 2.33
N ASN A 61 -7.00 -3.25 2.15
CA ASN A 61 -8.18 -2.75 2.87
C ASN A 61 -8.15 -2.93 4.41
N GLY A 62 -6.98 -2.82 5.04
CA GLY A 62 -6.82 -3.03 6.49
C GLY A 62 -6.68 -4.48 6.93
N PHE A 63 -6.56 -5.40 5.97
CA PHE A 63 -6.45 -6.84 6.16
C PHE A 63 -5.10 -7.35 5.66
N THR A 64 -4.51 -8.30 6.38
CA THR A 64 -3.18 -8.84 6.08
C THR A 64 -3.30 -10.22 5.43
N TYR A 65 -2.75 -10.40 4.24
CA TYR A 65 -2.62 -11.71 3.62
C TYR A 65 -1.21 -12.27 3.80
N TRP A 66 -1.13 -13.53 4.20
CA TRP A 66 0.10 -14.30 4.27
C TRP A 66 0.16 -15.28 3.11
N VAL A 67 1.25 -15.21 2.35
CA VAL A 67 1.54 -16.11 1.23
C VAL A 67 2.72 -16.99 1.62
N SER A 68 2.49 -18.27 1.89
CA SER A 68 3.52 -19.22 2.33
C SER A 68 4.11 -20.02 1.16
N TRP A 69 5.37 -20.46 1.28
CA TRP A 69 6.10 -21.24 0.28
C TRP A 69 5.66 -22.71 0.16
N ASP A 70 5.20 -23.29 1.25
CA ASP A 70 4.83 -24.72 1.30
C ASP A 70 3.37 -24.89 0.92
N ASP A 71 3.13 -25.17 -0.38
CA ASP A 71 1.89 -25.67 -1.01
C ASP A 71 0.58 -25.12 -0.37
N PRO A 72 -0.11 -24.15 -1.02
CA PRO A 72 -0.40 -24.27 -2.45
C PRO A 72 0.18 -23.21 -3.38
N THR A 73 0.92 -22.24 -2.87
CA THR A 73 1.57 -21.23 -3.72
C THR A 73 2.83 -21.82 -4.35
N PRO A 74 2.97 -21.83 -5.70
CA PRO A 74 4.21 -22.23 -6.32
C PRO A 74 5.38 -21.32 -5.89
N GLY A 75 6.52 -21.91 -5.49
CA GLY A 75 7.66 -21.15 -4.95
C GLY A 75 8.15 -20.00 -5.86
N TYR A 76 8.12 -20.16 -7.19
CA TYR A 76 8.51 -19.10 -8.12
C TYR A 76 7.61 -17.85 -8.06
N ILE A 77 6.35 -17.97 -7.60
CA ILE A 77 5.46 -16.83 -7.35
C ILE A 77 5.98 -16.06 -6.14
N LEU A 78 6.38 -16.78 -5.08
CA LEU A 78 6.94 -16.16 -3.88
C LEU A 78 8.32 -15.52 -4.16
N GLU A 79 9.17 -16.17 -4.93
CA GLU A 79 10.45 -15.59 -5.40
C GLU A 79 10.21 -14.30 -6.19
N ALA A 80 9.20 -14.29 -7.07
CA ALA A 80 8.85 -13.11 -7.84
C ALA A 80 8.33 -11.97 -6.96
N MET A 81 7.49 -12.27 -5.95
CA MET A 81 7.10 -11.28 -4.94
C MET A 81 8.31 -10.74 -4.17
N GLY A 82 9.23 -11.62 -3.75
CA GLY A 82 10.44 -11.24 -3.03
C GLY A 82 11.42 -10.36 -3.81
N ALA A 83 11.30 -10.32 -5.13
CA ALA A 83 12.09 -9.42 -5.98
C ALA A 83 11.49 -8.00 -6.09
N LEU A 84 10.29 -7.77 -5.55
CA LEU A 84 9.62 -6.47 -5.58
C LEU A 84 9.95 -5.63 -4.34
N TYR A 85 9.62 -4.34 -4.42
CA TYR A 85 9.84 -3.38 -3.34
C TYR A 85 8.64 -3.33 -2.38
N VAL A 86 8.86 -2.84 -1.16
CA VAL A 86 7.77 -2.61 -0.18
C VAL A 86 6.77 -1.59 -0.74
N SER A 87 5.48 -1.85 -0.54
CA SER A 87 4.34 -1.18 -1.17
C SER A 87 4.23 -1.37 -2.68
N ALA A 88 4.87 -2.38 -3.27
CA ALA A 88 4.58 -2.74 -4.67
C ALA A 88 3.11 -3.17 -4.79
N PRO A 89 2.31 -2.51 -5.64
CA PRO A 89 0.92 -2.92 -5.84
C PRO A 89 0.83 -4.14 -6.75
N LEU A 90 -0.01 -5.08 -6.32
CA LEU A 90 -0.19 -6.39 -6.91
C LEU A 90 -1.68 -6.66 -7.08
N TRP A 91 -2.10 -6.93 -8.32
CA TRP A 91 -3.33 -7.67 -8.54
C TRP A 91 -3.03 -9.14 -8.33
N ILE A 92 -3.85 -9.83 -7.55
CA ILE A 92 -3.67 -11.24 -7.22
C ILE A 92 -4.94 -12.03 -7.50
N ARG A 93 -4.74 -13.28 -7.91
CA ARG A 93 -5.76 -14.32 -7.94
C ARG A 93 -5.28 -15.46 -7.05
N ALA A 94 -6.06 -15.78 -6.03
CA ALA A 94 -5.66 -16.66 -4.95
C ALA A 94 -6.85 -17.47 -4.41
N ASP A 95 -6.56 -18.41 -3.53
CA ASP A 95 -7.56 -19.08 -2.71
C ASP A 95 -7.29 -18.78 -1.23
N ILE A 96 -8.31 -18.43 -0.45
CA ILE A 96 -8.22 -18.29 1.00
C ILE A 96 -8.19 -19.68 1.61
N VAL A 97 -7.04 -20.07 2.15
CA VAL A 97 -6.80 -21.39 2.77
C VAL A 97 -7.23 -21.39 4.22
N SER A 98 -6.96 -20.31 4.93
CA SER A 98 -7.32 -20.12 6.33
C SER A 98 -7.64 -18.66 6.61
N MET A 99 -8.63 -18.41 7.46
CA MET A 99 -9.09 -17.08 7.83
C MET A 99 -8.87 -16.87 9.33
N GLY A 100 -8.13 -15.82 9.66
CA GLY A 100 -8.05 -15.22 10.99
C GLY A 100 -8.92 -13.97 11.08
N ASP A 101 -8.68 -13.17 12.12
CA ASP A 101 -9.56 -12.04 12.44
C ASP A 101 -9.28 -10.79 11.59
N MET A 102 -8.00 -10.48 11.36
CA MET A 102 -7.52 -9.42 10.43
C MET A 102 -6.52 -9.96 9.44
N SER A 103 -6.44 -11.27 9.32
CA SER A 103 -5.50 -11.89 8.41
C SER A 103 -6.04 -13.15 7.79
N ALA A 104 -5.49 -13.52 6.64
CA ALA A 104 -5.76 -14.81 6.03
C ALA A 104 -4.49 -15.38 5.43
N GLU A 105 -4.39 -16.70 5.44
CA GLU A 105 -3.42 -17.42 4.63
C GLU A 105 -4.02 -17.67 3.26
N ILE A 106 -3.29 -17.29 2.21
CA ILE A 106 -3.75 -17.39 0.83
C ILE A 106 -2.78 -18.19 -0.03
N ALA A 107 -3.36 -18.92 -0.98
CA ALA A 107 -2.65 -19.65 -2.00
C ALA A 107 -2.68 -18.87 -3.32
N VAL A 108 -1.61 -18.14 -3.61
CA VAL A 108 -1.54 -17.30 -4.81
C VAL A 108 -1.19 -18.15 -6.01
N HIS A 109 -1.99 -18.06 -7.05
CA HIS A 109 -1.76 -18.79 -8.29
C HIS A 109 -1.61 -17.87 -9.52
N ALA A 110 -2.03 -16.60 -9.42
CA ALA A 110 -1.62 -15.59 -10.38
C ALA A 110 -1.35 -14.26 -9.70
N LEU A 111 -0.36 -13.51 -10.21
CA LEU A 111 -0.11 -12.14 -9.81
C LEU A 111 0.21 -11.26 -11.01
N ARG A 112 -0.06 -9.97 -10.84
CA ARG A 112 0.39 -8.93 -11.76
C ARG A 112 0.82 -7.70 -10.97
N HIS A 113 2.07 -7.29 -11.18
CA HIS A 113 2.57 -6.02 -10.69
C HIS A 113 2.31 -4.93 -11.73
N ASP A 114 1.69 -3.84 -11.29
CA ASP A 114 1.39 -2.66 -12.12
C ASP A 114 1.22 -1.44 -11.21
N ALA A 115 2.04 -0.40 -11.40
CA ALA A 115 1.98 0.81 -10.57
C ALA A 115 0.61 1.52 -10.63
N ALA A 116 -0.13 1.37 -11.73
CA ALA A 116 -1.46 1.96 -11.88
C ALA A 116 -2.52 1.37 -10.93
N LEU A 117 -2.20 0.27 -10.23
CA LEU A 117 -3.06 -0.35 -9.23
C LEU A 117 -3.10 0.39 -7.89
N ASP A 118 -2.15 1.29 -7.60
CA ASP A 118 -2.19 2.15 -6.40
C ASP A 118 -2.48 3.61 -6.79
N PRO A 119 -3.76 4.03 -6.78
CA PRO A 119 -4.11 5.43 -7.06
C PRO A 119 -3.55 6.41 -6.01
N PHE A 120 -3.09 5.93 -4.85
CA PHE A 120 -2.54 6.72 -3.76
C PHE A 120 -1.02 6.61 -3.63
N ALA A 121 -0.33 6.11 -4.67
CA ALA A 121 1.12 5.85 -4.63
C ALA A 121 1.95 7.07 -4.18
N GLU A 122 1.62 8.28 -4.66
CA GLU A 122 2.33 9.52 -4.26
C GLU A 122 2.12 9.85 -2.78
N ILE A 123 0.89 9.73 -2.28
CA ILE A 123 0.55 9.96 -0.87
C ILE A 123 1.30 8.94 0.00
N ARG A 124 1.24 7.67 -0.37
CA ARG A 124 1.91 6.57 0.34
C ARG A 124 3.42 6.78 0.39
N ALA A 125 4.03 7.17 -0.72
CA ALA A 125 5.45 7.48 -0.80
C ALA A 125 5.83 8.64 0.13
N ASN A 126 5.03 9.71 0.15
CA ASN A 126 5.26 10.84 1.04
C ASN A 126 5.07 10.49 2.52
N LEU A 127 4.18 9.55 2.86
CA LEU A 127 3.96 9.08 4.24
C LEU A 127 5.10 8.24 4.81
N GLN A 128 5.90 7.56 3.98
CA GLN A 128 6.94 6.64 4.46
C GLN A 128 7.95 7.31 5.39
N GLY A 129 8.47 6.58 6.37
CA GLY A 129 9.50 7.04 7.31
C GLY A 129 8.96 7.66 8.60
N SER A 130 9.79 8.45 9.28
CA SER A 130 9.47 9.00 10.61
C SER A 130 8.79 10.36 10.54
N TRP A 131 7.93 10.60 11.52
CA TRP A 131 7.13 11.80 11.75
C TRP A 131 7.14 12.17 13.22
N VAL A 132 7.25 13.45 13.52
CA VAL A 132 7.23 14.03 14.86
C VAL A 132 6.00 14.91 14.98
N PHE A 133 5.21 14.74 16.03
CA PHE A 133 4.04 15.57 16.28
C PHE A 133 4.44 16.98 16.71
N ASP A 134 3.90 18.00 16.05
CA ASP A 134 4.32 19.40 16.28
C ASP A 134 3.92 19.92 17.66
N ALA A 135 2.78 19.48 18.19
CA ALA A 135 2.28 19.95 19.48
C ALA A 135 2.97 19.25 20.67
N ASP A 136 3.47 18.03 20.47
CA ASP A 136 4.25 17.29 21.46
C ASP A 136 5.34 16.44 20.77
N PRO A 137 6.59 16.94 20.71
CA PRO A 137 7.69 16.22 20.07
C PRO A 137 8.08 14.91 20.76
N ALA A 138 7.56 14.60 21.96
CA ALA A 138 7.73 13.29 22.56
C ALA A 138 6.98 12.20 21.78
N TYR A 139 5.94 12.57 21.03
CA TYR A 139 5.16 11.64 20.23
C TYR A 139 5.72 11.56 18.80
N THR A 140 6.09 10.35 18.39
CA THR A 140 6.62 10.07 17.06
C THR A 140 5.90 8.89 16.42
N SER A 141 5.72 8.96 15.10
CA SER A 141 5.15 7.88 14.30
C SER A 141 6.14 7.46 13.23
N ARG A 142 6.26 6.17 12.95
CA ARG A 142 7.07 5.61 11.87
C ARG A 142 6.20 4.78 10.95
N VAL A 143 6.18 5.14 9.66
CA VAL A 143 5.46 4.41 8.63
C VAL A 143 6.44 3.57 7.82
N TRP A 144 6.16 2.28 7.68
CA TRP A 144 6.87 1.36 6.80
C TRP A 144 5.87 0.51 6.03
N GLY A 145 5.74 0.78 4.74
CA GLY A 145 4.69 0.27 3.88
C GLY A 145 3.31 0.68 4.39
N ASP A 146 2.50 -0.28 4.81
CA ASP A 146 1.21 -0.05 5.47
C ASP A 146 1.29 -0.05 7.00
N ARG A 147 2.40 -0.48 7.61
CA ARG A 147 2.54 -0.52 9.07
C ARG A 147 2.87 0.85 9.63
N VAL A 148 2.18 1.25 10.68
CA VAL A 148 2.51 2.44 11.48
C VAL A 148 2.84 2.02 12.90
N THR A 149 4.02 2.39 13.37
CA THR A 149 4.43 2.26 14.77
C THR A 149 4.41 3.64 15.42
N GLU A 150 3.82 3.76 16.59
CA GLU A 150 3.78 4.98 17.38
C GLU A 150 4.58 4.82 18.67
N GLU A 151 5.33 5.85 19.02
CA GLU A 151 6.21 5.89 20.17
C GLU A 151 5.99 7.17 20.98
N ILE A 152 6.14 7.08 22.29
CA ILE A 152 6.12 8.20 23.23
C ILE A 152 7.43 8.20 24.00
N ASN A 153 8.24 9.25 23.88
CA ASN A 153 9.59 9.33 24.42
C ASN A 153 10.51 8.17 23.97
N GLY A 154 10.26 7.60 22.79
CA GLY A 154 10.98 6.44 22.25
C GLY A 154 10.51 5.08 22.80
N ASP A 155 9.52 5.07 23.69
CA ASP A 155 8.88 3.84 24.14
C ASP A 155 7.70 3.50 23.21
N PHE A 156 7.59 2.22 22.84
CA PHE A 156 6.47 1.71 22.05
C PHE A 156 5.13 2.06 22.69
N SER A 157 4.24 2.67 21.91
CA SER A 157 2.88 3.02 22.33
C SER A 157 1.83 2.18 21.61
N ALA A 158 1.92 2.10 20.27
CA ALA A 158 0.93 1.39 19.46
C ALA A 158 1.51 0.94 18.11
N GLU A 159 0.84 -0.01 17.48
CA GLU A 159 1.06 -0.39 16.09
C GLU A 159 -0.28 -0.67 15.41
N TYR A 160 -0.42 -0.30 14.13
CA TYR A 160 -1.60 -0.58 13.32
C TYR A 160 -1.28 -0.70 11.84
N SER A 161 -2.20 -1.30 11.08
CA SER A 161 -2.19 -1.27 9.62
C SER A 161 -2.91 -0.03 9.11
N MET A 162 -2.34 0.60 8.09
CA MET A 162 -2.80 1.83 7.49
C MET A 162 -3.39 1.56 6.11
N GLN A 163 -4.68 1.86 5.96
CA GLN A 163 -5.33 1.92 4.66
C GLN A 163 -5.47 3.37 4.21
N ILE A 164 -5.15 3.65 2.94
CA ILE A 164 -5.50 4.91 2.30
C ILE A 164 -6.71 4.65 1.41
N ALA A 165 -7.75 5.46 1.55
CA ALA A 165 -8.99 5.33 0.80
C ALA A 165 -9.49 6.69 0.31
N GLU A 166 -10.43 6.69 -0.64
CA GLU A 166 -11.03 7.93 -1.14
C GLU A 166 -11.84 8.65 -0.05
N SER A 167 -12.54 7.89 0.80
CA SER A 167 -13.33 8.41 1.91
C SER A 167 -13.66 7.29 2.91
N CYS A 168 -14.28 7.66 4.02
CA CYS A 168 -14.92 6.75 4.97
C CYS A 168 -16.29 7.31 5.35
N GLU A 169 -17.13 6.53 6.01
CA GLU A 169 -18.47 6.98 6.43
C GLU A 169 -18.40 8.27 7.26
N ALA A 170 -17.48 8.33 8.23
CA ALA A 170 -17.29 9.48 9.10
C ALA A 170 -16.80 10.74 8.37
N SER A 171 -16.19 10.63 7.19
CA SER A 171 -15.68 11.79 6.43
C SER A 171 -16.75 12.46 5.59
N GLN A 172 -17.94 11.86 5.45
CA GLN A 172 -19.06 12.38 4.67
C GLN A 172 -18.65 12.72 3.21
N GLY A 173 -17.82 11.86 2.61
CA GLY A 173 -17.33 12.02 1.25
C GLY A 173 -16.08 12.91 1.10
N GLN A 174 -15.52 13.42 2.20
CA GLN A 174 -14.21 14.08 2.17
C GLN A 174 -13.07 13.07 2.11
N GLY A 175 -11.98 13.43 1.44
CA GLY A 175 -10.75 12.67 1.43
C GLY A 175 -9.71 13.19 0.44
N PRO A 176 -8.60 12.45 0.22
CA PRO A 176 -8.36 11.07 0.69
C PRO A 176 -8.26 10.95 2.20
N VAL A 177 -8.49 9.74 2.71
CA VAL A 177 -8.45 9.42 4.14
C VAL A 177 -7.42 8.34 4.44
N LEU A 178 -6.92 8.37 5.67
CA LEU A 178 -6.15 7.31 6.32
C LEU A 178 -7.05 6.62 7.33
N ILE A 179 -7.17 5.29 7.25
CA ILE A 179 -7.93 4.45 8.17
C ILE A 179 -6.92 3.61 8.96
N ALA A 180 -6.95 3.74 10.29
CA ALA A 180 -6.02 3.07 11.21
C ALA A 180 -6.65 1.78 11.78
N HIS A 181 -6.29 0.64 11.21
CA HIS A 181 -6.78 -0.67 11.60
C HIS A 181 -5.94 -1.23 12.75
N MET A 182 -6.38 -0.95 13.98
CA MET A 182 -5.66 -1.32 15.21
C MET A 182 -6.04 -2.71 15.74
N ASP A 183 -7.33 -3.01 15.71
CA ASP A 183 -7.91 -4.27 16.15
C ASP A 183 -9.18 -4.54 15.34
N PRO A 184 -9.71 -5.76 15.35
CA PRO A 184 -10.79 -6.11 14.43
C PRO A 184 -12.18 -5.88 15.06
N TRP A 185 -12.25 -5.56 16.35
CA TRP A 185 -13.51 -5.43 17.09
C TRP A 185 -13.95 -3.96 17.16
N SER A 186 -12.99 -3.04 17.07
CA SER A 186 -13.20 -1.61 17.12
C SER A 186 -13.42 -1.03 15.72
N THR A 187 -14.25 0.02 15.63
CA THR A 187 -14.30 0.83 14.42
C THR A 187 -12.97 1.59 14.26
N PRO A 188 -12.26 1.41 13.15
CA PRO A 188 -10.95 2.03 12.98
C PRO A 188 -11.08 3.56 12.90
N PRO A 189 -10.18 4.31 13.56
CA PRO A 189 -10.12 5.75 13.39
C PRO A 189 -9.91 6.13 11.91
N CYS A 190 -10.71 7.08 11.44
CA CYS A 190 -10.60 7.62 10.08
C CYS A 190 -10.12 9.07 10.13
N MET A 191 -9.01 9.35 9.44
CA MET A 191 -8.34 10.64 9.41
C MET A 191 -8.36 11.20 7.98
N ILE A 192 -8.87 12.41 7.79
CA ILE A 192 -8.76 13.13 6.52
C ILE A 192 -7.30 13.58 6.35
N LEU A 193 -6.72 13.30 5.18
CA LEU A 193 -5.37 13.70 4.80
C LEU A 193 -5.39 15.12 4.23
N GLU A 194 -5.36 16.12 5.11
CA GLU A 194 -5.40 17.55 4.74
C GLU A 194 -4.17 18.00 3.94
N ALA A 195 -2.99 17.49 4.31
CA ALA A 195 -1.76 17.72 3.54
C ALA A 195 -0.76 16.58 3.78
N VAL A 196 -0.22 16.04 2.70
CA VAL A 196 0.83 15.01 2.75
C VAL A 196 1.93 15.40 1.76
N THR A 197 3.05 15.88 2.27
CA THR A 197 4.22 16.27 1.48
C THR A 197 5.47 15.61 2.05
N PRO A 198 6.64 15.69 1.38
CA PRO A 198 7.85 15.12 1.94
C PRO A 198 8.28 15.72 3.30
N GLN A 199 7.77 16.89 3.69
CA GLN A 199 8.14 17.58 4.94
C GLN A 199 7.00 17.73 5.95
N LYS A 200 5.74 17.61 5.54
CA LYS A 200 4.57 17.91 6.37
C LYS A 200 3.49 16.86 6.20
N LEU A 201 2.90 16.47 7.31
CA LEU A 201 1.71 15.64 7.40
C LEU A 201 0.69 16.35 8.27
N ILE A 202 -0.48 16.64 7.71
CA ILE A 202 -1.60 17.25 8.42
C ILE A 202 -2.79 16.32 8.29
N LEU A 203 -3.33 15.91 9.44
CA LEU A 203 -4.45 15.01 9.57
C LEU A 203 -5.58 15.71 10.32
N GLN A 204 -6.82 15.33 10.02
CA GLN A 204 -7.99 15.75 10.77
C GLN A 204 -8.86 14.53 11.08
N MET A 205 -9.36 14.42 12.31
CA MET A 205 -10.29 13.33 12.63
C MET A 205 -11.62 13.52 11.88
N ALA A 206 -12.00 12.51 11.08
CA ALA A 206 -13.27 12.50 10.38
C ALA A 206 -14.43 12.45 11.40
N GLY A 207 -15.44 13.29 11.22
CA GLY A 207 -16.55 13.44 12.19
C GLY A 207 -16.15 14.09 13.53
N GLY A 208 -14.90 14.53 13.69
CA GLY A 208 -14.41 15.23 14.86
C GLY A 208 -14.77 16.72 14.90
N ASP A 209 -14.13 17.46 15.81
CA ASP A 209 -14.34 18.90 16.02
C ASP A 209 -13.58 19.80 15.03
N GLY A 210 -12.88 19.21 14.06
CA GLY A 210 -12.03 19.93 13.10
C GLY A 210 -10.60 20.19 13.59
N THR A 211 -10.18 19.59 14.71
CA THR A 211 -8.80 19.68 15.18
C THR A 211 -7.82 19.09 14.17
N LEU A 212 -6.76 19.84 13.89
CA LEU A 212 -5.68 19.46 12.99
C LEU A 212 -4.49 18.89 13.76
N PHE A 213 -4.12 17.65 13.44
CA PHE A 213 -2.91 17.00 13.91
C PHE A 213 -1.79 17.24 12.90
N LYS A 214 -0.74 17.95 13.33
CA LYS A 214 0.34 18.40 12.46
C LYS A 214 1.61 17.67 12.83
N TYR A 215 2.25 17.09 11.84
CA TYR A 215 3.51 16.39 11.97
C TYR A 215 4.53 16.96 10.99
N ARG A 216 5.79 16.88 11.39
CA ARG A 216 6.95 17.24 10.58
C ARG A 216 7.95 16.09 10.55
N ARG A 217 8.86 16.13 9.59
CA ARG A 217 10.04 15.26 9.62
C ARG A 217 10.94 15.63 10.84
N PRO A 218 11.61 14.64 11.45
CA PRO A 218 12.55 14.87 12.54
C PRO A 218 13.70 15.80 12.13
#